data_AF-A0A090W6U3-F1
#
_entry.id   AF-A0A090W6U3-F1
#
_cell.length_a   1.000
_cell.length_b   1.000
_cell.length_c   1.000
_cell.angle_alpha   90.00
_cell.angle_beta   90.00
_cell.angle_gamma   90.00
#
_symmetry.space_group_name_H-M   'P 1'
#
loop_
_entity.id
_entity.type
_entity.pdbx_description
1 polymer ?
#
loop_
_entity_poly.entity_id
_entity_poly.type
_entity_poly.pdbx_seq_one_letter_code
_entity_poly.pdbx_strand_id
1 'polypeptide(L)' 'MELSKKAVLEKANLACKNTLMETLRIEMVDFGEDYLTARMPVDSRVHQPMVYCMVVLPQL' A
#
# COMPACT_ATOMS: atom_id res chain seq x y z
N MET A 1 14.68 -9.11 20.53
CA MET A 1 14.63 -9.86 19.26
C MET A 1 14.73 -8.83 18.15
N GLU A 2 15.88 -8.76 17.49
CA GLU A 2 16.05 -7.96 16.27
C GLU A 2 15.20 -8.63 15.17
N LEU A 3 13.95 -8.21 15.04
CA LEU A 3 13.11 -8.65 13.92
C LEU A 3 13.69 -8.01 12.66
N SER A 4 14.08 -8.84 11.69
CA SER A 4 14.54 -8.31 10.42
C SER A 4 13.44 -7.42 9.81
N LYS A 5 13.85 -6.33 9.16
CA LYS A 5 12.93 -5.38 8.50
C LYS A 5 11.89 -6.09 7.63
N LYS A 6 12.32 -7.16 6.94
CA LYS A 6 11.46 -8.03 6.13
C LYS A 6 10.39 -8.75 6.96
N ALA A 7 10.74 -9.33 8.11
CA ALA A 7 9.78 -10.02 8.98
C ALA A 7 8.72 -9.07 9.56
N VAL A 8 9.09 -7.81 9.82
CA VAL A 8 8.13 -6.79 10.27
C VAL A 8 7.17 -6.41 9.14
N LEU A 9 7.68 -6.17 7.93
CA LEU A 9 6.86 -5.90 6.75
C LEU A 9 5.90 -7.04 6.43
N GLU A 10 6.36 -8.30 6.51
CA GLU A 10 5.51 -9.48 6.29
C GLU A 10 4.38 -9.56 7.33
N LYS A 11 4.68 -9.30 8.61
CA LYS A 11 3.65 -9.24 9.66
C LYS A 11 2.66 -8.09 9.45
N ALA A 12 3.13 -6.92 9.03
CA ALA A 12 2.28 -5.77 8.75
C ALA A 12 1.31 -6.08 7.59
N ASN A 13 1.82 -6.64 6.49
CA ASN A 13 0.99 -7.06 5.36
C ASN A 13 -0.02 -8.16 5.76
N LEU A 14 0.40 -9.11 6.60
CA LEU A 14 -0.50 -10.16 7.10
C LEU A 14 -1.62 -9.61 7.99
N ALA A 15 -1.33 -8.58 8.80
CA ALA A 15 -2.32 -7.91 9.64
C ALA A 15 -3.38 -7.17 8.82
N CYS A 16 -3.07 -6.80 7.56
CA CYS A 16 -4.00 -6.16 6.64
C CYS A 16 -4.92 -7.14 5.89
N LYS A 17 -4.78 -8.45 6.11
CA LYS A 17 -5.64 -9.47 5.50
C LYS A 17 -7.09 -9.34 5.97
N ASN A 18 -8.03 -9.54 5.07
CA ASN A 18 -9.47 -9.34 5.18
C ASN A 18 -9.90 -7.90 5.50
N THR A 19 -9.07 -6.92 5.15
CA THR A 19 -9.41 -5.50 5.30
C THR A 19 -9.55 -4.84 3.92
N LEU A 20 -10.03 -3.59 3.91
CA LEU A 20 -10.06 -2.78 2.69
C LEU A 20 -8.67 -2.66 2.03
N MET A 21 -7.60 -2.68 2.83
CA MET A 21 -6.22 -2.63 2.34
C MET A 21 -5.90 -3.81 1.42
N GLU A 22 -6.40 -5.02 1.74
CA GLU A 22 -6.23 -6.20 0.88
C GLU A 22 -7.05 -6.07 -0.42
N THR A 23 -8.28 -5.57 -0.32
CA THR A 23 -9.16 -5.39 -1.50
C THR A 23 -8.53 -4.44 -2.53
N LEU A 24 -7.87 -3.39 -2.04
CA LEU A 24 -7.14 -2.43 -2.85
C LEU A 24 -5.70 -2.88 -3.20
N ARG A 25 -5.25 -4.05 -2.69
CA ARG A 25 -3.88 -4.58 -2.83
C ARG A 25 -2.82 -3.57 -2.41
N ILE A 26 -3.02 -2.95 -1.25
CA ILE A 26 -2.01 -2.07 -0.65
C ILE A 26 -0.95 -2.94 0.03
N GLU A 27 0.31 -2.74 -0.36
CA GLU A 27 1.45 -3.49 0.16
C GLU A 27 2.45 -2.55 0.83
N MET A 28 2.79 -2.82 2.09
CA MET A 28 3.84 -2.10 2.80
C MET A 28 5.20 -2.53 2.23
N VAL A 29 5.95 -1.56 1.71
CA VAL A 29 7.23 -1.80 1.05
C VAL A 29 8.42 -1.31 1.86
N ASP A 30 8.22 -0.26 2.66
CA ASP A 30 9.30 0.30 3.46
C ASP A 30 8.75 1.00 4.70
N PHE A 31 9.56 1.04 5.76
CA PHE A 31 9.29 1.83 6.94
C PHE A 31 10.61 2.33 7.54
N GLY A 32 10.55 3.51 8.15
CA GLY A 32 11.61 4.10 8.96
C GLY A 32 11.05 4.59 10.29
N GLU A 33 11.82 5.42 11.00
CA GLU A 33 11.43 5.93 12.31
C GLU A 33 10.23 6.90 12.20
N ASP A 34 10.20 7.71 11.14
CA ASP A 34 9.22 8.79 10.95
C ASP A 34 8.33 8.61 9.70
N TYR A 35 8.46 7.49 9.00
CA TYR A 35 7.74 7.27 7.75
C TYR A 35 7.32 5.81 7.53
N LEU A 36 6.23 5.65 6.78
CA LEU A 36 5.75 4.37 6.27
C LEU A 36 5.41 4.53 4.79
N THR A 37 5.98 3.67 3.96
CA THR A 37 5.77 3.67 2.51
C THR A 37 5.02 2.42 2.11
N ALA A 38 3.92 2.61 1.38
CA ALA A 38 3.12 1.53 0.80
C ALA A 38 2.90 1.76 -0.69
N ARG A 39 2.67 0.67 -1.44
CA ARG A 39 2.32 0.68 -2.86
C ARG A 39 0.87 0.24 -3.03
N MET A 40 0.18 0.84 -4.00
CA MET A 40 -1.17 0.46 -4.40
C MET A 40 -1.23 0.43 -5.93
N PRO A 41 -1.67 -0.68 -6.55
CA PRO A 41 -1.83 -0.72 -8.00
C PRO A 41 -3.01 0.15 -8.44
N VAL A 42 -2.83 0.92 -9.51
CA VAL A 42 -3.91 1.65 -10.17
C VAL A 42 -4.50 0.78 -11.28
N ASP A 43 -5.67 0.21 -11.02
CA ASP A 43 -6.43 -0.56 -11.99
C ASP A 43 -7.94 -0.24 -11.91
N SER A 44 -8.76 -0.96 -12.69
CA SER A 44 -10.20 -0.72 -12.78
C SER A 44 -10.96 -0.75 -11.45
N ARG A 45 -10.38 -1.33 -10.39
CA ARG A 45 -10.97 -1.33 -9.03
C ARG A 45 -10.90 0.04 -8.35
N VAL A 46 -9.92 0.85 -8.74
CA VAL A 46 -9.67 2.19 -8.18
C VAL A 46 -9.87 3.31 -9.20
N HIS A 47 -10.29 2.97 -10.42
CA HIS A 47 -10.71 3.96 -11.41
C HIS A 47 -11.98 4.67 -10.96
N GLN A 48 -11.93 6.00 -10.90
CA GLN A 48 -13.11 6.81 -10.62
C GLN A 48 -13.90 7.07 -11.91
N PRO A 49 -15.25 7.18 -11.85
CA PRO A 49 -16.11 7.37 -13.03
C PRO A 49 -15.79 8.62 -13.85
N MET A 50 -15.23 9.64 -13.21
CA MET A 50 -14.64 10.77 -13.92
C MET A 50 -13.15 10.51 -14.07
N VAL A 51 -12.71 10.22 -15.29
CA VAL A 51 -11.31 9.89 -15.68
C VAL A 51 -10.33 11.06 -15.44
N TYR A 52 -10.76 12.12 -14.76
CA TYR A 52 -9.92 13.22 -14.29
C TYR A 52 -10.44 13.65 -12.92
N CYS A 53 -9.80 13.22 -11.83
CA CYS A 53 -9.39 14.08 -10.71
C CYS A 53 -8.81 13.26 -9.53
N MET A 54 -7.54 13.56 -9.20
CA MET A 54 -6.94 13.49 -7.86
C MET A 54 -6.84 12.13 -7.14
N VAL A 55 -5.98 11.26 -7.66
CA VAL A 55 -4.99 10.60 -6.79
C VAL A 55 -3.62 10.85 -7.41
N VAL A 56 -3.09 12.05 -7.14
CA VAL A 56 -1.69 12.46 -7.28
C VAL A 56 -0.94 11.80 -8.45
N LEU A 57 -1.06 12.39 -9.65
CA LEU A 57 -0.02 12.24 -10.70
C LEU A 57 1.33 12.59 -10.05
N PRO A 58 2.35 11.72 -10.20
CA PRO A 58 3.04 11.68 -11.48
C PRO A 58 3.27 10.23 -11.94
N GLN A 59 2.56 9.82 -12.99
CA GLN A 59 3.03 8.76 -13.87
C GLN A 59 3.21 9.36 -15.26
N LEU A 60 4.47 9.66 -15.56
CA LEU A 60 5.01 9.66 -16.91
C LEU A 60 5.08 8.21 -17.39
#